data_AF-Q4QKW3-F1
#
_entry.id   AF-Q4QKW3-F1
#
_cell.length_a   1.000
_cell.length_b   1.000
_cell.length_c   1.000
_cell.angle_alpha   90.00
_cell.angle_beta   90.00
_cell.angle_gamma   90.00
#
_symmetry.space_group_name_H-M   'P 1'
#
loop_
_entity.id
_entity.type
_entity.pdbx_description
1 polymer ?
#
loop_
_entity_poly.entity_id
_entity_poly.type
_entity_poly.pdbx_seq_one_letter_code
_entity_poly.pdbx_strand_id
1 'polypeptide(L)'
;MSKKKTKPKIEIDLSMVESLAAQGLTNQQIADSLGISERTLQNRKKDNAEFAEAIKKGKAKGIAVVTNALMKKIKSGNVTAMIFFLKTQGGWKENNQLEIEMKKEKKLPTLAELFGDETDPD
;
A
#
# COMPACT_ATOMS: atom_id res chain seq x y z
N MET A 1 17.83 -15.64 46.23
CA MET A 1 17.30 -15.55 44.84
C MET A 1 18.39 -14.98 43.94
N SER A 2 18.88 -15.75 42.96
CA SER A 2 19.93 -15.30 42.04
C SER A 2 19.36 -14.32 41.01
N LYS A 3 19.87 -13.08 40.96
CA LYS A 3 19.47 -12.09 39.94
C LYS A 3 19.96 -12.59 38.58
N LYS A 4 19.04 -12.90 37.65
CA LYS A 4 19.38 -13.21 36.26
C LYS A 4 20.21 -12.06 35.68
N LYS A 5 21.44 -12.35 35.23
CA LYS A 5 22.28 -11.38 34.50
C LYS A 5 21.66 -11.15 33.12
N THR A 6 21.11 -9.96 32.89
CA THR A 6 20.64 -9.54 31.57
C THR A 6 21.83 -9.18 30.69
N LYS A 7 21.80 -9.56 29.40
CA LYS A 7 22.81 -9.14 28.42
C LYS A 7 22.87 -7.59 28.36
N PRO A 8 24.06 -6.99 28.20
CA PRO A 8 24.20 -5.54 28.13
C PRO A 8 23.36 -4.97 26.97
N LYS A 9 22.81 -3.78 27.17
CA LYS A 9 22.00 -3.09 26.17
C LYS A 9 22.90 -2.74 25.00
N ILE A 10 22.61 -3.27 23.81
CA ILE A 10 23.33 -2.93 22.58
C ILE A 10 23.16 -1.42 22.36
N GLU A 11 24.26 -0.70 22.22
CA GLU A 11 24.23 0.70 21.80
C GLU A 11 23.93 0.74 20.30
N ILE A 12 22.94 1.54 19.92
CA ILE A 12 22.54 1.69 18.51
C ILE A 12 22.74 3.12 18.11
N ASP A 13 23.51 3.31 17.05
CA ASP A 13 23.69 4.59 16.39
C ASP A 13 22.39 5.02 15.68
N LEU A 14 21.87 6.18 16.09
CA LEU A 14 20.67 6.78 15.52
C LEU A 14 20.87 7.20 14.06
N SER A 15 22.09 7.56 13.67
CA SER A 15 22.43 7.90 12.27
C SER A 15 22.23 6.69 11.36
N MET A 16 22.67 5.50 11.80
CA MET A 16 22.45 4.26 11.07
C MET A 16 20.96 3.92 10.94
N VAL A 17 20.18 4.12 12.02
CA VAL A 17 18.72 3.92 12.01
C VAL A 17 18.04 4.83 10.99
N GLU A 18 18.42 6.12 10.97
CA GLU A 18 17.90 7.10 10.01
C GLU A 18 18.27 6.71 8.57
N SER A 19 19.52 6.27 8.33
CA SER A 19 20.00 5.83 7.02
C SER A 19 19.23 4.61 6.51
N LEU A 20 19.06 3.59 7.34
CA LEU A 20 18.29 2.38 6.99
C LEU A 20 16.82 2.72 6.70
N ALA A 21 16.22 3.61 7.49
CA ALA A 21 14.85 4.08 7.24
C ALA A 21 14.74 4.89 5.94
N ALA A 22 15.77 5.65 5.57
CA ALA A 22 15.82 6.41 4.30
C ALA A 22 15.93 5.52 3.07
N GLN A 23 16.45 4.31 3.21
CA GLN A 23 16.45 3.30 2.14
C GLN A 23 15.06 2.67 1.91
N GLY A 24 14.06 3.03 2.73
CA GLY A 24 12.69 2.49 2.61
C GLY A 24 12.50 1.13 3.28
N LEU A 25 13.44 0.70 4.13
CA LEU A 25 13.35 -0.57 4.84
C LEU A 25 12.20 -0.58 5.85
N THR A 26 11.60 -1.76 6.03
CA THR A 26 10.59 -2.01 7.06
C THR A 26 11.22 -2.07 8.45
N ASN A 27 10.42 -1.94 9.52
CA ASN A 27 10.92 -2.04 10.89
C ASN A 27 11.61 -3.38 11.16
N GLN A 28 11.11 -4.48 10.59
CA GLN A 28 11.72 -5.81 10.69
C GLN A 28 13.10 -5.84 10.02
N GLN A 29 13.21 -5.35 8.78
CA GLN A 29 14.49 -5.29 8.06
C GLN A 29 15.51 -4.38 8.75
N ILE A 30 15.06 -3.26 9.34
CA ILE A 30 15.91 -2.39 10.16
C ILE A 30 16.38 -3.15 11.41
N ALA A 31 15.49 -3.89 12.08
CA ALA A 31 15.85 -4.67 13.26
C ALA A 31 16.89 -5.75 12.92
N ASP A 32 16.68 -6.48 11.82
CA ASP A 32 17.60 -7.50 11.34
C ASP A 32 18.98 -6.90 10.99
N SER A 33 18.99 -5.73 10.32
CA SER A 33 20.21 -4.99 9.98
C SER A 33 20.98 -4.51 11.22
N LEU A 34 20.27 -4.26 12.33
CA LEU A 34 20.84 -3.83 13.60
C LEU A 34 21.16 -5.00 14.55
N GLY A 35 20.90 -6.24 14.13
CA GLY A 35 21.13 -7.44 14.95
C GLY A 35 20.23 -7.53 16.18
N ILE A 36 19.02 -6.96 16.12
CA ILE A 36 18.06 -6.97 17.22
C ILE A 36 16.72 -7.57 16.79
N SER A 37 15.94 -8.05 17.73
CA SER A 37 14.56 -8.46 17.43
C SER A 37 13.70 -7.24 17.09
N GLU A 38 12.69 -7.41 16.23
CA GLU A 38 11.71 -6.34 15.97
C GLU A 38 11.02 -5.87 17.26
N ARG A 39 10.74 -6.78 18.19
CA ARG A 39 10.22 -6.42 19.52
C ARG A 39 11.12 -5.42 20.24
N THR A 40 12.43 -5.64 20.21
CA THR A 40 13.41 -4.71 20.79
C THR A 40 13.40 -3.36 20.06
N LEU A 41 13.28 -3.36 18.74
CA LEU A 41 13.18 -2.12 17.96
C LEU A 41 11.91 -1.33 18.32
N GLN A 42 10.76 -2.00 18.45
CA GLN A 42 9.52 -1.34 18.84
C GLN A 42 9.57 -0.80 20.27
N ASN A 43 10.19 -1.54 21.20
CA ASN A 43 10.41 -1.03 22.56
C ASN A 43 11.31 0.21 22.53
N ARG A 44 12.43 0.20 21.79
CA ARG A 44 13.30 1.38 21.65
C ARG A 44 12.57 2.60 21.08
N LYS A 45 11.66 2.40 20.11
CA LYS A 45 10.83 3.50 19.59
C LYS A 45 9.88 4.09 20.62
N LYS A 46 9.37 3.28 21.55
CA LYS A 46 8.49 3.74 22.63
C LYS A 46 9.27 4.43 23.74
N ASP A 47 10.44 3.88 24.08
CA ASP A 47 11.24 4.31 25.22
C ASP A 47 12.19 5.48 24.88
N ASN A 48 12.52 5.67 23.60
CA ASN A 48 13.42 6.73 23.12
C ASN A 48 12.78 7.50 21.96
N ALA A 49 12.43 8.77 22.22
CA ALA A 49 11.84 9.67 21.25
C ALA A 49 12.78 9.97 20.07
N GLU A 50 14.08 10.12 20.30
CA GLU A 50 15.08 10.38 19.25
C GLU A 50 15.16 9.20 18.27
N PHE A 51 14.99 7.97 18.77
CA PHE A 51 14.96 6.78 17.92
C PHE A 51 13.73 6.76 17.00
N ALA A 52 12.56 7.13 17.54
CA ALA A 52 11.35 7.26 16.74
C ALA A 52 11.47 8.39 15.70
N GLU A 53 12.09 9.51 16.09
CA GLU A 53 12.34 10.66 15.21
C GLU A 53 13.32 10.30 14.10
N ALA A 54 14.42 9.60 14.39
CA ALA A 54 15.37 9.11 13.40
C ALA A 54 14.69 8.26 12.32
N ILE A 55 13.81 7.33 12.70
CA ILE A 55 13.03 6.54 11.73
C ILE A 55 12.09 7.42 10.91
N LYS A 56 11.37 8.35 11.55
CA LYS A 56 10.43 9.25 10.86
C LYS A 56 11.16 10.13 9.84
N LYS A 57 12.28 10.72 10.25
CA LYS A 57 13.13 11.58 9.41
C LYS A 57 13.76 10.79 8.27
N GLY A 58 14.24 9.58 8.53
CA GLY A 58 14.74 8.68 7.50
C GLY A 58 13.68 8.40 6.43
N LYS A 59 12.48 7.99 6.85
CA LYS A 59 11.36 7.76 5.91
C LYS A 59 11.04 8.98 5.04
N ALA A 60 10.99 10.17 5.65
CA ALA A 60 10.76 11.41 4.92
C ALA A 60 11.87 11.67 3.87
N LYS A 61 13.14 11.42 4.21
CA LYS A 61 14.27 11.51 3.27
C LYS A 61 14.13 10.53 2.11
N GLY A 62 13.79 9.27 2.39
CA GLY A 62 13.57 8.26 1.35
C GLY A 62 12.47 8.66 0.36
N ILE A 63 11.34 9.14 0.88
CA ILE A 63 10.23 9.67 0.07
C ILE A 63 10.69 10.85 -0.80
N ALA A 64 11.47 11.78 -0.24
CA ALA A 64 11.98 12.92 -0.99
C ALA A 64 12.89 12.48 -2.15
N VAL A 65 13.76 11.50 -1.93
CA VAL A 65 14.65 10.94 -2.98
C VAL A 65 13.83 10.34 -4.12
N VAL A 66 12.86 9.47 -3.81
CA VAL A 66 12.01 8.83 -4.82
C VAL A 66 11.14 9.85 -5.55
N THR A 67 10.55 10.81 -4.83
CA THR A 67 9.78 11.90 -5.41
C THR A 67 10.61 12.73 -6.37
N ASN A 68 11.85 13.06 -6.01
CA ASN A 68 12.76 13.80 -6.90
C ASN A 68 13.08 13.02 -8.18
N ALA A 69 13.30 11.70 -8.06
CA ALA A 69 13.52 10.84 -9.23
C ALA A 69 12.27 10.78 -10.13
N LEU A 70 11.08 10.65 -9.53
CA LEU A 70 9.81 10.69 -10.24
C LEU A 70 9.63 12.02 -10.99
N MET A 71 9.87 13.15 -10.34
CA MET A 71 9.76 14.48 -10.96
C MET A 71 10.73 14.68 -12.12
N LYS A 72 11.94 14.12 -12.05
CA LYS A 72 12.89 14.13 -13.18
C LYS A 72 12.32 13.35 -14.38
N LYS A 73 11.73 12.18 -14.15
CA LYS A 73 11.10 11.37 -15.21
C LYS A 73 9.87 12.06 -15.82
N ILE A 74 9.08 12.74 -15.00
CA ILE A 74 7.97 13.58 -15.45
C ILE A 74 8.50 14.68 -16.38
N LYS A 75 9.52 15.43 -15.96
CA LYS A 75 10.12 16.49 -16.77
C LYS A 75 10.75 15.99 -18.08
N SER A 76 11.20 14.74 -18.13
CA SER A 76 11.75 14.12 -19.33
C SER A 76 10.69 13.51 -20.27
N GLY A 77 9.39 13.72 -20.03
CA GLY A 77 8.35 13.23 -20.93
C GLY A 77 7.84 11.81 -20.63
N ASN A 78 8.17 11.20 -19.49
CA ASN A 78 7.67 9.85 -19.18
C ASN A 78 6.17 9.88 -18.87
N VAL A 79 5.35 9.42 -19.83
CA VAL A 79 3.89 9.43 -19.77
C VAL A 79 3.36 8.66 -18.56
N THR A 80 3.92 7.48 -18.26
CA THR A 80 3.49 6.67 -17.10
C THR A 80 3.71 7.41 -15.78
N ALA A 81 4.85 8.07 -15.61
CA ALA A 81 5.15 8.87 -14.42
C ALA A 81 4.21 10.07 -14.29
N MET A 82 3.87 10.73 -15.41
CA MET A 82 2.89 11.82 -15.44
C MET A 82 1.50 11.32 -15.04
N ILE A 83 1.02 10.23 -15.63
CA ILE A 83 -0.29 9.63 -15.31
C ILE A 83 -0.33 9.22 -13.83
N PHE A 84 0.70 8.53 -13.34
CA PHE A 84 0.78 8.13 -11.94
C PHE A 84 0.70 9.34 -11.00
N PHE A 85 1.46 10.39 -11.28
CA PHE A 85 1.44 11.61 -10.46
C PHE A 85 0.08 12.32 -10.50
N LEU A 86 -0.54 12.46 -11.68
CA LEU A 86 -1.85 13.11 -11.79
C LEU A 86 -2.97 12.30 -11.14
N LYS A 87 -2.92 10.96 -11.21
CA LYS A 87 -3.88 10.10 -10.50
C LYS A 87 -3.70 10.15 -8.98
N THR A 88 -2.46 10.10 -8.49
CA THR A 88 -2.17 9.97 -7.05
C THR A 88 -2.05 11.30 -6.30
N GLN A 89 -1.61 12.38 -6.95
CA GLN A 89 -1.40 13.70 -6.35
C GLN A 89 -2.25 14.79 -7.01
N GLY A 90 -2.49 14.68 -8.33
CA GLY A 90 -3.34 15.62 -9.07
C GLY A 90 -4.85 15.40 -8.90
N GLY A 91 -5.26 14.30 -8.26
CA GLY A 91 -6.66 13.98 -8.01
C GLY A 91 -7.45 13.53 -9.25
N TRP A 92 -6.78 13.23 -10.35
CA TRP A 92 -7.44 12.78 -11.59
C TRP A 92 -8.02 11.39 -11.40
N LYS A 93 -9.31 11.25 -11.70
CA LYS A 93 -10.04 9.98 -11.68
C LYS A 93 -10.73 9.79 -13.02
N GLU A 94 -10.70 8.56 -13.53
CA GLU A 94 -11.47 8.16 -14.70
C GLU A 94 -12.87 7.77 -14.22
N ASN A 95 -13.90 8.47 -14.70
CA ASN A 95 -15.29 8.11 -14.43
C ASN A 95 -15.74 7.13 -15.51
N ASN A 96 -15.62 5.83 -15.26
CA ASN A 96 -16.24 4.82 -16.12
C ASN A 96 -17.71 4.68 -15.71
N GLN A 97 -18.59 5.49 -16.29
CA GLN A 97 -20.02 5.20 -16.26
C GLN A 97 -20.26 3.98 -17.17
N LEU A 98 -20.40 2.80 -16.57
CA LEU A 98 -20.95 1.65 -17.27
C LEU A 98 -22.48 1.84 -17.27
N GLU A 99 -23.03 2.25 -18.40
CA GLU A 99 -24.48 2.19 -18.60
C GLU A 99 -24.90 0.71 -18.57
N ILE A 100 -25.47 0.27 -17.45
CA ILE A 100 -26.19 -1.00 -17.40
C ILE A 100 -27.51 -0.74 -18.13
N GLU A 101 -27.51 -0.98 -19.43
CA GLU A 101 -28.74 -1.03 -20.21
C GLU A 101 -29.54 -2.24 -19.72
N MET A 102 -30.48 -2.01 -18.80
CA MET A 102 -31.47 -3.01 -18.41
C MET A 102 -32.37 -3.26 -19.62
N LYS A 103 -31.96 -4.16 -20.52
CA LYS A 103 -32.87 -4.75 -21.50
C LYS A 103 -34.02 -5.33 -20.70
N LYS A 104 -35.19 -4.66 -20.76
CA LYS A 104 -36.45 -5.20 -20.25
C LYS A 104 -36.55 -6.63 -20.76
N GLU A 105 -36.66 -7.58 -19.85
CA GLU A 105 -36.90 -8.98 -20.17
C GLU A 105 -38.06 -9.03 -21.15
N LYS A 106 -37.80 -9.42 -22.41
CA LYS A 106 -38.87 -9.87 -23.27
C LYS A 106 -39.40 -11.12 -22.58
N LYS A 107 -40.59 -11.05 -21.98
CA LYS A 107 -41.31 -12.25 -21.54
C LYS A 107 -41.24 -13.23 -22.70
N LEU A 108 -40.54 -14.35 -22.50
CA LEU A 108 -40.60 -15.43 -23.48
C LEU A 108 -42.07 -15.87 -23.55
N PRO A 109 -42.62 -16.05 -24.76
CA PRO A 109 -43.98 -16.54 -24.90
C PRO A 109 -44.07 -17.89 -24.19
N THR A 110 -45.21 -18.11 -23.54
CA THR A 110 -45.48 -19.36 -22.83
C THR A 110 -45.62 -20.51 -23.84
N LEU A 111 -45.36 -21.75 -23.40
CA LEU A 111 -45.48 -22.90 -24.29
C LEU A 111 -46.89 -23.04 -24.90
N ALA A 112 -47.93 -22.65 -24.15
CA ALA A 112 -49.31 -22.65 -24.64
C ALA A 112 -49.55 -21.64 -25.79
N GLU A 113 -48.87 -20.48 -25.75
CA GLU A 113 -48.95 -19.48 -26.83
C GLU A 113 -48.17 -19.89 -28.09
N LEU A 114 -47.14 -20.72 -27.93
CA LEU A 114 -46.31 -21.20 -29.04
C LEU A 114 -46.92 -22.40 -29.77
N PHE A 115 -47.60 -23.27 -29.04
CA PHE A 115 -48.09 -24.55 -29.59
C PHE A 115 -49.60 -24.64 -29.70
N GLY A 116 -50.37 -23.69 -29.14
CA GLY A 116 -51.83 -23.79 -29.06
C GLY A 116 -52.24 -24.93 -28.12
N ASP A 117 -53.41 -24.83 -27.50
CA ASP A 117 -53.96 -25.97 -26.77
C ASP A 117 -54.39 -27.01 -27.82
N GLU A 118 -53.53 -28.02 -28.07
CA GLU A 118 -53.98 -29.25 -28.72
C GLU A 118 -54.88 -30.01 -27.74
N THR A 119 -56.11 -29.51 -27.58
CA THR A 119 -57.22 -30.29 -27.05
C THR A 119 -58.10 -30.67 -28.23
N ASP A 120 -57.67 -31.69 -28.99
CA ASP A 120 -58.58 -32.49 -29.80
C ASP A 120 -59.11 -33.63 -28.92
N PRO A 121 -60.38 -33.53 -28.49
CA PRO A 121 -61.35 -34.62 -28.75
C PRO A 121 -62.76 -34.04 -29.03
N ASP A 122 -63.59 -34.54 -29.96
CA ASP A 122 -63.83 -35.91 -30.46
C ASP A 122 -64.05 -35.95 -31.99
#